data_AF-A0A931T1U0-F1
#
_entry.id   AF-A0A931T1U0-F1
#
_cell.length_a   1.000
_cell.length_b   1.000
_cell.length_c   1.000
_cell.angle_alpha   90.00
_cell.angle_beta   90.00
_cell.angle_gamma   90.00
#
_symmetry.space_group_name_H-M   'P 1'
#
loop_
_entity.id
_entity.type
_entity.pdbx_description
1 polymer ?
#
loop_
_entity_poly.entity_id
_entity_poly.type
_entity_poly.pdbx_seq_one_letter_code
_entity_poly.pdbx_strand_id
1 'polypeptide(L)'
;AMNSGSFHEPVNMAGLWGQDAMCPIVYIVENNQYAMGTSVSRSSAATNLASRFAAYAIEHERADGMDYFTVRRVASRVISQVRETGRPYALEVLTYRFAGHGAADLFQPYRNKEEVTQARTRDPITVLEDRLRAAGVLTDADVERIHSDAEQTVEGAVRFADESPEPAADELFKDVHGAWGTWPR
;
A
#
# COMPACT_ATOMS: atom_id res chain seq x y z
N ALA A 1 -2.54 -12.07 2.14
CA ALA A 1 -2.67 -11.99 0.68
C ALA A 1 -1.81 -13.04 -0.04
N MET A 2 -0.47 -12.96 0.05
CA MET A 2 0.45 -13.76 -0.80
C MET A 2 0.52 -15.27 -0.55
N ASN A 3 -0.22 -15.80 0.43
CA ASN A 3 -0.34 -17.25 0.66
C ASN A 3 -1.66 -17.81 0.14
N SER A 4 -2.49 -16.99 -0.50
CA SER A 4 -3.73 -17.45 -1.13
C SER A 4 -3.42 -18.07 -2.49
N GLY A 5 -3.99 -19.24 -2.80
CA GLY A 5 -3.88 -19.82 -4.15
C GLY A 5 -4.35 -18.85 -5.24
N SER A 6 -5.45 -18.14 -4.99
CA SER A 6 -6.00 -17.13 -5.89
C SER A 6 -5.10 -15.93 -6.15
N PHE A 7 -4.05 -15.73 -5.36
CA PHE A 7 -3.01 -14.74 -5.66
C PHE A 7 -2.06 -15.25 -6.73
N HIS A 8 -1.69 -16.54 -6.69
CA HIS A 8 -0.66 -17.11 -7.54
C HIS A 8 -1.13 -17.31 -9.00
N GLU A 9 -2.41 -17.64 -9.19
CA GLU A 9 -2.99 -17.86 -10.52
C GLU A 9 -2.87 -16.63 -11.46
N PRO A 10 -3.35 -15.42 -11.09
CA PRO A 10 -3.21 -14.24 -11.94
C PRO A 10 -1.76 -13.76 -12.07
N VAL A 11 -0.90 -13.98 -11.06
CA VAL A 11 0.52 -13.62 -11.14
C VAL A 11 1.25 -14.50 -12.17
N ASN A 12 0.91 -15.80 -12.23
CA ASN A 12 1.41 -16.68 -13.27
C ASN A 12 0.98 -16.21 -14.67
N MET A 13 -0.29 -15.81 -14.83
CA MET A 13 -0.78 -15.27 -16.10
C MET A 13 -0.08 -13.97 -16.49
N ALA A 14 0.18 -13.08 -15.53
CA ALA A 14 0.94 -11.85 -15.78
C ALA A 14 2.37 -12.15 -16.24
N GLY A 15 3.04 -13.12 -15.62
CA GLY A 15 4.37 -13.57 -16.04
C GLY A 15 4.37 -14.13 -17.47
N LEU A 16 3.37 -14.94 -17.82
CA LEU A 16 3.19 -15.50 -19.16
C LEU A 16 2.96 -14.40 -20.21
N TRP A 17 1.94 -13.56 -20.04
CA TRP A 17 1.61 -12.48 -20.98
C TRP A 17 2.64 -11.37 -21.03
N GLY A 18 3.40 -11.21 -19.95
CA GLY A 18 4.55 -10.32 -19.88
C GLY A 18 5.70 -10.73 -20.81
N GLN A 19 5.76 -11.98 -21.29
CA GLN A 19 6.73 -12.38 -22.30
C GLN A 19 6.50 -11.66 -23.64
N ASP A 20 5.24 -11.34 -23.94
CA ASP A 20 4.80 -10.65 -25.15
C ASP A 20 4.51 -9.15 -24.91
N ALA A 21 5.01 -8.58 -23.81
CA ALA A 21 4.80 -7.18 -23.43
C ALA A 21 3.31 -6.77 -23.29
N MET A 22 2.43 -7.73 -22.94
CA MET A 22 0.98 -7.50 -22.85
C MET A 22 0.45 -7.26 -21.43
N CYS A 23 1.32 -7.20 -20.42
CA CYS A 23 0.90 -7.14 -19.02
C CYS A 23 1.68 -6.11 -18.21
N PRO A 24 1.38 -4.80 -18.38
CA PRO A 24 2.05 -3.72 -17.66
C PRO A 24 1.51 -3.59 -16.22
N ILE A 25 1.79 -4.58 -15.36
CA ILE A 25 1.36 -4.59 -13.95
C ILE A 25 2.55 -4.36 -13.02
N VAL A 26 2.38 -3.49 -12.02
CA VAL A 26 3.28 -3.41 -10.87
C VAL A 26 2.61 -4.08 -9.68
N TYR A 27 3.15 -5.20 -9.21
CA TYR A 27 2.73 -5.82 -7.96
C TYR A 27 3.44 -5.12 -6.80
N ILE A 28 2.67 -4.56 -5.86
CA ILE A 28 3.22 -3.97 -4.64
C ILE A 28 2.87 -4.85 -3.45
N VAL A 29 3.88 -5.31 -2.73
CA VAL A 29 3.74 -6.05 -1.48
C VAL A 29 4.08 -5.11 -0.33
N GLU A 30 3.07 -4.58 0.34
CA GLU A 30 3.24 -3.81 1.56
C GLU A 30 3.51 -4.76 2.74
N ASN A 31 4.79 -5.03 3.00
CA ASN A 31 5.19 -5.93 4.07
C ASN A 31 5.33 -5.16 5.39
N ASN A 32 4.23 -5.12 6.14
CA ASN A 32 4.16 -4.54 7.49
C ASN A 32 4.52 -5.53 8.62
N GLN A 33 5.16 -6.66 8.28
CA GLN A 33 5.57 -7.77 9.15
C GLN A 33 4.46 -8.70 9.66
N TYR A 34 3.17 -8.36 9.51
CA TYR A 34 2.06 -9.13 10.10
C TYR A 34 0.84 -9.29 9.18
N ALA A 35 0.32 -10.51 9.10
CA ALA A 35 -1.02 -10.79 8.57
C ALA A 35 -1.99 -10.96 9.76
N MET A 36 -2.79 -9.92 10.04
CA MET A 36 -3.56 -9.80 11.29
C MET A 36 -2.62 -9.94 12.50
N GLY A 37 -2.60 -11.12 13.15
CA GLY A 37 -1.69 -11.44 14.26
C GLY A 37 -0.61 -12.48 13.94
N THR A 38 -0.46 -12.89 12.68
CA THR A 38 0.54 -13.89 12.28
C THR A 38 1.72 -13.20 11.61
N SER A 39 2.92 -13.31 12.17
CA SER A 39 4.12 -12.72 11.59
C SER A 39 4.48 -13.35 10.22
N VAL A 40 5.26 -12.63 9.41
CA VAL A 40 5.78 -13.16 8.13
C VAL A 40 6.54 -14.47 8.35
N SER A 41 7.42 -14.54 9.35
CA SER A 41 8.19 -15.76 9.66
C SER A 41 7.32 -16.97 10.04
N ARG A 42 6.11 -16.75 10.53
CA ARG A 42 5.15 -17.81 10.91
C ARG A 42 4.17 -18.15 9.81
N SER A 43 3.98 -17.27 8.84
CA SER A 43 3.04 -17.45 7.74
C SER A 43 3.70 -17.75 6.41
N SER A 44 5.02 -17.58 6.30
CA SER A 44 5.76 -17.68 5.05
C SER A 44 7.06 -18.46 5.20
N ALA A 45 7.25 -19.48 4.37
CA ALA A 45 8.53 -20.20 4.28
C ALA A 45 9.65 -19.31 3.71
N ALA A 46 9.34 -18.48 2.71
CA ALA A 46 10.26 -17.48 2.15
C ALA A 46 9.95 -16.09 2.75
N THR A 47 10.77 -15.61 3.68
CA THR A 47 10.53 -14.32 4.36
C THR A 47 10.87 -13.10 3.50
N ASN A 48 11.67 -13.28 2.45
CA ASN A 48 11.74 -12.34 1.33
C ASN A 48 10.52 -12.60 0.43
N LEU A 49 9.48 -11.77 0.55
CA LEU A 49 8.23 -12.00 -0.16
C LEU A 49 8.36 -11.69 -1.65
N ALA A 50 9.17 -10.70 -2.01
CA ALA A 50 9.47 -10.37 -3.41
C ALA A 50 10.07 -11.56 -4.17
N SER A 51 10.89 -12.40 -3.54
CA SER A 51 11.55 -13.53 -4.24
C SER A 51 10.58 -14.56 -4.79
N ARG A 52 9.34 -14.61 -4.31
CA ARG A 52 8.31 -15.52 -4.82
C ARG A 52 7.91 -15.21 -6.26
N PHE A 53 8.08 -13.97 -6.71
CA PHE A 53 7.77 -13.56 -8.08
C PHE A 53 8.73 -14.18 -9.12
N ALA A 54 9.92 -14.63 -8.68
CA ALA A 54 10.86 -15.34 -9.54
C ALA A 54 10.25 -16.61 -10.16
N ALA A 55 9.37 -17.30 -9.44
CA ALA A 55 8.69 -18.49 -9.93
C ALA A 55 7.79 -18.23 -11.17
N TYR A 56 7.43 -16.97 -11.39
CA TYR A 56 6.59 -16.52 -12.52
C TYR A 56 7.38 -15.76 -13.58
N ALA A 57 8.72 -15.80 -13.54
CA ALA A 57 9.60 -15.02 -14.41
C ALA A 57 9.34 -13.49 -14.33
N ILE A 58 8.91 -13.00 -13.16
CA ILE A 58 8.67 -11.58 -12.91
C ILE A 58 9.86 -11.00 -12.16
N GLU A 59 10.43 -9.91 -12.70
CA GLU A 59 11.48 -9.14 -12.03
C GLU A 59 10.96 -8.53 -10.73
N HIS A 60 11.81 -8.50 -9.72
CA HIS A 60 11.39 -8.10 -8.39
C HIS A 60 12.52 -7.50 -7.57
N GLU A 61 12.16 -6.63 -6.63
CA GLU A 61 13.10 -6.10 -5.64
C GLU A 61 12.41 -5.73 -4.32
N ARG A 62 13.24 -5.36 -3.34
CA ARG A 62 12.78 -4.81 -2.05
C ARG A 62 13.18 -3.34 -1.95
N ALA A 63 12.29 -2.53 -1.39
CA ALA A 63 12.56 -1.15 -1.02
C ALA A 63 12.25 -0.90 0.45
N ASP A 64 13.00 0.03 1.05
CA ASP A 64 12.67 0.58 2.36
C ASP A 64 11.42 1.47 2.23
N GLY A 65 10.31 0.99 2.79
CA GLY A 65 9.02 1.67 2.79
C GLY A 65 8.90 2.78 3.81
N MET A 66 9.85 2.90 4.74
CA MET A 66 9.89 3.95 5.74
C MET A 66 10.70 5.18 5.27
N ASP A 67 11.18 5.18 4.02
CA ASP A 67 11.93 6.28 3.39
C ASP A 67 11.21 6.76 2.12
N TYR A 68 10.59 7.94 2.21
CA TYR A 68 9.84 8.55 1.11
C TYR A 68 10.64 8.66 -0.20
N PHE A 69 11.90 9.10 -0.13
CA PHE A 69 12.72 9.31 -1.33
C PHE A 69 13.13 7.98 -1.97
N THR A 70 13.35 6.95 -1.16
CA THR A 70 13.60 5.59 -1.65
C THR A 70 12.36 5.06 -2.38
N VAL A 71 11.18 5.14 -1.76
CA VAL A 71 9.92 4.70 -2.41
C VAL A 71 9.66 5.49 -3.68
N ARG A 72 9.77 6.83 -3.66
CA ARG A 72 9.56 7.69 -4.83
C ARG A 72 10.50 7.32 -5.98
N ARG A 73 11.79 7.15 -5.70
CA ARG A 73 12.80 6.80 -6.72
C ARG A 73 12.51 5.43 -7.33
N VAL A 74 12.24 4.43 -6.50
CA VAL A 74 11.98 3.06 -6.94
C VAL A 74 10.67 2.99 -7.74
N ALA A 75 9.58 3.56 -7.22
CA ALA A 75 8.30 3.61 -7.90
C ALA A 75 8.41 4.30 -9.26
N SER A 76 9.10 5.45 -9.34
CA SER A 76 9.29 6.17 -10.61
C SER A 76 10.01 5.31 -11.66
N ARG A 77 11.08 4.61 -11.25
CA ARG A 77 11.82 3.69 -12.14
C ARG A 77 10.94 2.52 -12.58
N VAL A 78 10.32 1.82 -11.63
CA VAL A 78 9.52 0.62 -11.89
C VAL A 78 8.32 0.94 -12.79
N ILE A 79 7.60 2.02 -12.52
CA ILE A 79 6.46 2.46 -13.35
C ILE A 79 6.93 2.77 -14.78
N SER A 80 8.06 3.46 -14.93
CA SER A 80 8.61 3.78 -16.27
C SER A 80 8.99 2.50 -17.00
N GLN A 81 9.73 1.59 -16.35
CA GLN A 81 10.12 0.30 -16.91
C GLN A 81 8.91 -0.54 -17.34
N VAL A 82 7.88 -0.67 -16.49
CA VAL A 82 6.68 -1.47 -16.80
C VAL A 82 5.91 -0.86 -17.97
N ARG A 83 5.86 0.47 -18.09
CA ARG A 83 5.23 1.16 -19.23
C ARG A 83 6.01 0.99 -20.53
N GLU A 84 7.34 1.08 -20.47
CA GLU A 84 8.21 0.97 -21.64
C GLU A 84 8.29 -0.47 -22.16
N THR A 85 8.33 -1.45 -21.25
CA THR A 85 8.55 -2.85 -21.61
C THR A 85 7.26 -3.64 -21.76
N GLY A 86 6.13 -3.18 -21.19
CA GLY A 86 4.89 -3.95 -21.12
C GLY A 86 4.97 -5.21 -20.25
N ARG A 87 6.07 -5.38 -19.50
CA ARG A 87 6.33 -6.55 -18.65
C ARG A 87 5.96 -6.25 -17.21
N PRO A 88 5.43 -7.21 -16.44
CA PRO A 88 5.11 -7.00 -15.05
C PRO A 88 6.38 -6.86 -14.20
N TYR A 89 6.26 -6.19 -13.07
CA TYR A 89 7.32 -6.04 -12.08
C TYR A 89 6.75 -6.17 -10.66
N ALA A 90 7.54 -6.66 -9.70
CA ALA A 90 7.12 -6.76 -8.31
C ALA A 90 8.03 -5.97 -7.36
N LEU A 91 7.42 -5.25 -6.42
CA LEU A 91 8.11 -4.48 -5.42
C LEU A 91 7.59 -4.84 -4.03
N GLU A 92 8.46 -5.37 -3.18
CA GLU A 92 8.16 -5.49 -1.75
C GLU A 92 8.64 -4.24 -1.02
N VAL A 93 7.68 -3.54 -0.42
CA VAL A 93 7.88 -2.31 0.35
C VAL A 93 7.89 -2.71 1.82
N LEU A 94 9.07 -2.68 2.43
CA LEU A 94 9.26 -3.01 3.85
C LEU A 94 8.79 -1.82 4.70
N THR A 95 7.64 -1.99 5.35
CA THR A 95 7.00 -0.92 6.13
C THR A 95 6.62 -1.43 7.52
N TYR A 96 5.95 -0.60 8.31
CA TYR A 96 5.44 -0.97 9.61
C TYR A 96 4.08 -0.33 9.88
N ARG A 97 3.21 -1.06 10.56
CA ARG A 97 1.85 -0.63 10.88
C ARG A 97 1.73 -0.37 12.36
N PHE A 98 1.66 0.90 12.75
CA PHE A 98 1.72 1.28 14.17
C PHE A 98 0.46 0.90 14.96
N ALA A 99 -0.71 0.87 14.32
CA ALA A 99 -1.98 0.46 14.93
C ALA A 99 -2.25 -1.05 14.80
N GLY A 100 -3.18 -1.60 15.60
CA GLY A 100 -3.67 -2.99 15.53
C GLY A 100 -4.55 -3.25 14.30
N HIS A 101 -4.74 -4.51 13.89
CA HIS A 101 -5.24 -4.94 12.54
C HIS A 101 -6.48 -4.19 12.06
N GLY A 102 -7.42 -3.98 12.97
CA GLY A 102 -8.56 -3.10 12.82
C GLY A 102 -9.07 -2.71 14.20
N ALA A 103 -10.22 -2.03 14.24
CA ALA A 103 -10.81 -1.54 15.50
C ALA A 103 -11.04 -2.63 16.56
N ALA A 104 -11.28 -3.88 16.15
CA ALA A 104 -11.49 -5.01 17.06
C ALA A 104 -10.17 -5.62 17.61
N ASP A 105 -9.01 -5.27 17.07
CA ASP A 105 -7.71 -5.82 17.48
C ASP A 105 -7.03 -4.93 18.54
N LEU A 106 -7.70 -4.82 19.69
CA LEU A 106 -7.30 -3.93 20.78
C LEU A 106 -6.07 -4.42 21.54
N PHE A 107 -5.96 -5.74 21.75
CA PHE A 107 -4.96 -6.32 22.66
C PHE A 107 -3.61 -6.63 22.01
N GLN A 108 -3.59 -6.83 20.68
CA GLN A 108 -2.37 -7.03 19.88
C GLN A 108 -1.35 -8.02 20.51
N PRO A 109 -1.77 -9.21 20.98
CA PRO A 109 -0.92 -10.09 21.80
C PRO A 109 0.27 -10.72 21.03
N TYR A 110 0.35 -10.46 19.73
CA TYR A 110 1.30 -11.06 18.79
C TYR A 110 2.57 -10.21 18.57
N ARG A 111 2.66 -9.03 19.20
CA ARG A 111 3.82 -8.13 19.17
C ARG A 111 3.95 -7.38 20.49
N ASN A 112 5.13 -6.85 20.76
CA ASN A 112 5.39 -6.09 21.99
C ASN A 112 5.40 -4.58 21.71
N LYS A 113 5.33 -3.77 22.78
CA LYS A 113 5.24 -2.31 22.66
C LYS A 113 6.58 -1.70 22.25
N GLU A 114 7.68 -2.35 22.63
CA GLU A 114 9.05 -1.95 22.35
C GLU A 114 9.33 -1.96 20.84
N GLU A 115 8.89 -3.01 20.14
CA GLU A 115 8.97 -3.14 18.69
C GLU A 115 8.24 -2.00 17.97
N VAL A 116 7.00 -1.70 18.40
CA VAL A 116 6.22 -0.58 17.82
C VAL A 116 6.92 0.76 18.07
N THR A 117 7.46 0.95 19.28
CA THR A 117 8.19 2.17 19.65
C THR A 117 9.46 2.32 18.82
N GLN A 118 10.20 1.23 18.64
CA GLN A 118 11.39 1.20 17.78
C GLN A 118 11.03 1.52 16.33
N ALA A 119 9.95 0.92 15.79
CA ALA A 119 9.49 1.21 14.44
C ALA A 119 9.08 2.68 14.26
N ARG A 120 8.46 3.29 15.28
CA ARG A 120 8.08 4.72 15.27
C ARG A 120 9.26 5.68 15.23
N THR A 121 10.46 5.26 15.66
CA THR A 121 11.67 6.10 15.49
C THR A 121 12.02 6.32 14.01
N ARG A 122 11.45 5.51 13.12
CA ARG A 122 11.59 5.61 11.67
C ARG A 122 10.30 6.06 10.98
N ASP A 123 9.39 6.73 11.69
CA ASP A 123 8.15 7.24 11.09
C ASP A 123 8.46 8.02 9.79
N PRO A 124 7.92 7.61 8.63
CA PRO A 124 8.27 8.21 7.35
C PRO A 124 7.89 9.70 7.26
N ILE A 125 6.90 10.17 8.04
CA ILE A 125 6.54 11.59 8.09
C ILE A 125 7.63 12.37 8.82
N THR A 126 8.01 11.93 10.02
CA THR A 126 9.07 12.57 10.81
C THR A 126 10.41 12.55 10.07
N VAL A 127 10.79 11.39 9.50
CA VAL A 127 12.03 11.26 8.73
C VAL A 127 12.04 12.17 7.50
N LEU A 128 10.90 12.35 6.84
CA LEU A 128 10.79 13.27 5.71
C LEU A 128 10.90 14.73 6.16
N GLU A 129 10.19 15.10 7.22
CA GLU A 129 10.25 16.44 7.80
C GLU A 129 11.69 16.83 8.15
N ASP A 130 12.40 15.97 8.89
CA ASP A 130 13.80 16.20 9.28
C ASP A 130 14.71 16.42 8.06
N ARG A 131 14.52 15.63 7.01
CA ARG A 131 15.31 15.77 5.77
C ARG A 131 15.02 17.07 5.04
N LEU A 132 13.76 17.48 4.98
CA LEU A 132 13.36 18.73 4.32
C LEU A 132 13.83 19.95 5.11
N ARG A 133 13.79 19.88 6.44
CA ARG A 133 14.36 20.91 7.33
C ARG A 133 15.87 21.02 7.15
N ALA A 134 16.58 19.89 7.16
CA ALA A 134 18.02 19.85 6.92
C ALA A 134 18.41 20.39 5.53
N ALA A 135 17.54 20.25 4.53
CA ALA A 135 17.71 20.83 3.20
C ALA A 135 17.31 22.32 3.10
N GLY A 136 16.78 22.92 4.18
CA GLY A 136 16.38 24.34 4.21
C GLY A 136 15.13 24.67 3.39
N VAL A 137 14.33 23.65 3.02
CA VAL A 137 13.12 23.82 2.19
C VAL A 137 11.82 23.70 2.98
N LEU A 138 11.91 23.49 4.29
CA LEU A 138 10.76 23.38 5.19
C LEU A 138 11.04 24.13 6.50
N THR A 139 10.16 25.06 6.84
CA THR A 139 10.22 25.85 8.07
C THR A 139 9.18 25.37 9.09
N ASP A 140 9.29 25.82 10.36
CA ASP A 140 8.27 25.54 11.37
C ASP A 140 6.89 26.08 10.98
N ALA A 141 6.85 27.27 10.36
CA ALA A 141 5.61 27.87 9.86
C ALA A 141 4.99 27.04 8.72
N ASP A 142 5.81 26.44 7.85
CA ASP A 142 5.32 25.55 6.81
C ASP A 142 4.72 24.27 7.40
N VAL A 143 5.37 23.69 8.41
CA VAL A 143 4.89 22.48 9.09
C VAL A 143 3.57 22.77 9.80
N GLU A 144 3.48 23.84 10.59
CA GLU A 144 2.25 24.23 11.27
C GLU A 144 1.10 24.44 10.27
N ARG A 145 1.37 25.14 9.16
CA ARG A 145 0.38 25.33 8.09
C ARG A 145 -0.06 24.00 7.48
N ILE A 146 0.86 23.11 7.12
CA ILE A 146 0.53 21.80 6.52
C ILE A 146 -0.32 20.95 7.48
N HIS A 147 0.02 20.95 8.78
CA HIS A 147 -0.76 20.25 9.80
C HIS A 147 -2.16 20.83 9.93
N SER A 148 -2.29 22.16 10.01
CA SER A 148 -3.60 22.81 10.09
C SER A 148 -4.44 22.56 8.84
N ASP A 149 -3.85 22.65 7.65
CA ASP A 149 -4.53 22.36 6.39
C ASP A 149 -5.04 20.91 6.34
N ALA A 150 -4.23 19.96 6.82
CA ALA A 150 -4.60 18.55 6.90
C ALA A 150 -5.74 18.29 7.91
N GLU A 151 -5.67 18.90 9.09
CA GLU A 151 -6.71 18.82 10.12
C GLU A 151 -8.04 19.37 9.61
N GLN A 152 -8.04 20.58 9.04
CA GLN A 152 -9.24 21.19 8.46
C GLN A 152 -9.85 20.34 7.34
N THR A 153 -9.01 19.72 6.52
CA THR A 153 -9.45 18.81 5.45
C THR A 153 -10.16 17.58 6.03
N VAL A 154 -9.56 16.95 7.05
CA VAL A 154 -10.14 15.76 7.71
C VAL A 154 -11.42 16.13 8.45
N GLU A 155 -11.46 17.22 9.21
CA GLU A 155 -12.66 17.70 9.90
C GLU A 155 -13.80 18.01 8.93
N GLY A 156 -13.49 18.63 7.79
CA GLY A 156 -14.45 18.88 6.72
C GLY A 156 -15.04 17.59 6.15
N ALA A 157 -14.20 16.57 5.93
CA ALA A 157 -14.63 15.27 5.43
C ALA A 157 -15.49 14.50 6.44
N VAL A 158 -15.13 14.53 7.73
CA VAL A 158 -15.91 13.91 8.81
C VAL A 158 -17.27 14.58 8.94
N ARG A 159 -17.32 15.93 8.99
CA ARG A 159 -18.59 16.66 9.05
C ARG A 159 -19.48 16.35 7.84
N PHE A 160 -18.92 16.33 6.64
CA PHE A 160 -19.67 15.95 5.44
C PHE A 160 -20.25 14.54 5.55
N ALA A 161 -19.49 13.57 6.07
CA ALA A 161 -19.97 12.21 6.27
C ALA A 161 -21.08 12.12 7.33
N ASP A 162 -20.93 12.82 8.46
CA ASP A 162 -21.91 12.84 9.56
C ASP A 162 -23.22 13.55 9.18
N GLU A 163 -23.13 14.60 8.36
CA GLU A 163 -24.28 15.37 7.87
C GLU A 163 -24.96 14.74 6.64
N SER A 164 -24.30 13.77 5.99
CA SER A 164 -24.88 13.07 4.86
C SER A 164 -26.07 12.21 5.30
N PRO A 165 -27.18 12.21 4.54
CA PRO A 165 -28.30 11.34 4.87
C PRO A 165 -27.89 9.87 4.73
N GLU A 166 -28.48 9.03 5.57
CA GLU A 166 -28.44 7.57 5.37
C GLU A 166 -28.96 7.22 3.97
N PRO A 167 -28.41 6.18 3.32
CA PRO A 167 -28.88 5.75 2.02
C PRO A 167 -30.35 5.34 2.11
N ALA A 168 -31.13 5.72 1.10
CA ALA A 168 -32.53 5.33 1.03
C ALA A 168 -32.66 3.81 0.90
N ALA A 169 -33.72 3.23 1.47
CA ALA A 169 -33.89 1.77 1.49
C ALA A 169 -33.94 1.13 0.08
N ASP A 170 -34.35 1.88 -0.96
CA ASP A 170 -34.35 1.43 -2.35
C ASP A 170 -32.94 1.33 -2.96
N GLU A 171 -31.94 2.00 -2.39
CA GLU A 171 -30.55 1.85 -2.82
C GLU A 171 -30.00 0.44 -2.61
N LEU A 172 -30.59 -0.34 -1.69
CA LEU A 172 -30.26 -1.75 -1.48
C LEU A 172 -30.34 -2.59 -2.76
N PHE A 173 -31.21 -2.21 -3.71
CA PHE A 173 -31.44 -2.96 -4.95
C PHE A 173 -30.73 -2.35 -6.17
N LYS A 174 -30.01 -1.24 -6.00
CA LYS A 174 -29.23 -0.60 -7.07
C LYS A 174 -27.87 -1.30 -7.22
N ASP A 175 -27.24 -1.13 -8.38
CA ASP A 175 -25.90 -1.64 -8.72
C ASP A 175 -25.69 -3.16 -8.64
N VAL A 176 -26.76 -3.95 -8.50
CA VAL A 176 -26.72 -5.43 -8.58
C VAL A 176 -26.35 -5.89 -10.00
N HIS A 177 -26.78 -5.12 -11.00
CA HIS A 177 -26.45 -5.32 -12.41
C HIS A 177 -26.11 -3.97 -13.05
N GLY A 178 -25.22 -3.97 -14.05
CA GLY A 178 -25.02 -2.79 -14.89
C GLY A 178 -26.30 -2.43 -15.66
N ALA A 179 -26.39 -1.19 -16.12
CA ALA A 179 -27.51 -0.76 -16.94
C ALA A 179 -27.66 -1.66 -18.18
N TRP A 180 -28.79 -2.35 -18.28
CA TRP A 180 -29.13 -3.11 -19.48
C TRP A 180 -29.51 -2.12 -20.60
N GLY A 181 -28.68 -1.98 -21.65
CA GLY A 181 -29.12 -1.38 -22.92
C GLY A 181 -28.38 -0.14 -23.46
N THR A 182 -27.20 0.24 -22.97
CA THR A 182 -26.43 1.38 -23.53
C THR A 182 -25.10 1.01 -24.17
N TRP A 183 -24.94 -0.23 -24.66
CA TRP A 183 -23.82 -0.55 -25.54
C TRP A 183 -24.11 -0.06 -26.96
N PRO A 184 -23.38 0.93 -27.51
CA PRO A 184 -23.41 1.17 -28.94
C PRO A 184 -22.90 -0.09 -29.64
N ARG A 185 -23.73 -0.66 -30.53
CA ARG A 185 -23.30 -1.71 -31.45
C ARG A 185 -22.26 -1.18 -32.43
#